data_AF-A0A452R1B5-F1
#
_entry.id   AF-A0A452R1B5-F1
#
_cell.length_a   1.000
_cell.length_b   1.000
_cell.length_c   1.000
_cell.angle_alpha   90.00
_cell.angle_beta   90.00
_cell.angle_gamma   90.00
#
_symmetry.space_group_name_H-M   'P 1'
#
loop_
_entity.id
_entity.type
_entity.pdbx_description
1 polymer ?
#
loop_
_entity_poly.entity_id
_entity_poly.type
_entity_poly.pdbx_seq_one_letter_code
_entity_poly.pdbx_strand_id
1 'polypeptide(L)'
;LCKDCYSNGIVLSYGIGIVLSYGNGIVLGYGNGIVLGYGIGIVLGYGIGIVLGYGNGIVLGYGIGIVLGYGNGIVLGYGIGIVLGYGNGIVLGYGIGIVLGYGNGIVLSYGIGDWSRTCFKKCSGVKLSKVT
;
A
#
# COMPACT_ATOMS: atom_id res chain seq x y z
N LEU A 1 4.43 -19.61 8.38
CA LEU A 1 4.01 -19.56 6.97
C LEU A 1 2.50 -19.79 6.92
N CYS A 2 1.69 -18.75 6.74
CA CYS A 2 0.30 -18.96 6.38
C CYS A 2 0.17 -18.73 4.88
N LYS A 3 -0.09 -19.81 4.14
CA LYS A 3 -0.24 -19.75 2.68
C LYS A 3 -1.63 -19.25 2.28
N ASP A 4 -2.63 -19.46 3.14
CA ASP A 4 -4.02 -18.98 3.01
C ASP A 4 -4.67 -18.88 4.40
N CYS A 5 -4.75 -17.68 4.97
CA CYS A 5 -5.39 -17.44 6.25
C CYS A 5 -6.80 -16.88 6.04
N TYR A 6 -7.83 -17.64 6.39
CA TYR A 6 -9.20 -17.13 6.50
C TYR A 6 -9.46 -16.86 7.98
N SER A 7 -9.36 -15.60 8.40
CA SER A 7 -9.52 -15.28 9.82
C SER A 7 -10.10 -13.89 10.05
N ASN A 8 -10.92 -13.81 11.10
CA ASN A 8 -11.20 -12.56 11.78
C ASN A 8 -10.08 -12.35 12.81
N GLY A 9 -8.90 -11.88 12.42
CA GLY A 9 -7.75 -11.89 13.33
C GLY A 9 -6.44 -11.31 12.79
N ILE A 10 -5.34 -11.63 13.46
CA ILE A 10 -4.00 -11.15 13.13
C ILE A 10 -3.19 -12.29 12.50
N VAL A 11 -2.63 -12.03 11.32
CA VAL A 11 -1.71 -12.94 10.62
C VAL A 11 -0.33 -12.32 10.61
N LEU A 12 0.67 -13.06 11.11
CA LEU A 12 2.07 -12.62 11.11
C LEU A 12 2.94 -13.57 10.29
N SER A 13 3.90 -13.01 9.54
CA SER A 13 4.95 -13.77 8.88
C SER A 13 6.31 -13.08 8.95
N TYR A 14 7.36 -13.89 8.86
CA TYR A 14 8.75 -13.46 8.80
C TYR A 14 9.51 -14.24 7.74
N GLY A 15 10.50 -13.59 7.13
CA GLY A 15 11.47 -14.21 6.23
C GLY A 15 11.12 -14.04 4.77
N ILE A 16 11.43 -15.07 3.96
CA ILE A 16 11.18 -15.06 2.52
C ILE A 16 9.87 -15.80 2.24
N GLY A 17 8.94 -15.19 1.51
CA GLY A 17 7.74 -15.91 1.08
C GLY A 17 6.54 -15.07 0.69
N ILE A 18 5.40 -15.74 0.60
CA ILE A 18 4.11 -15.14 0.27
C ILE A 18 3.16 -15.36 1.45
N VAL A 19 2.50 -14.30 1.87
CA VAL A 19 1.38 -14.33 2.82
C VAL A 19 0.11 -13.94 2.10
N LEU A 20 -0.93 -14.72 2.33
CA LEU A 20 -2.25 -14.44 1.80
C LEU A 20 -3.28 -14.58 2.93
N SER A 21 -4.14 -13.59 3.05
CA SER A 21 -5.15 -13.50 4.09
C SER A 21 -6.47 -12.99 3.53
N TYR A 22 -7.57 -13.56 4.02
CA TYR A 22 -8.94 -13.22 3.68
C TYR A 22 -9.76 -12.98 4.95
N GLY A 23 -10.60 -11.96 4.94
CA GLY A 23 -11.54 -11.65 6.03
C GLY A 23 -11.24 -10.32 6.70
N ASN A 24 -11.69 -10.18 7.94
CA ASN A 24 -11.53 -8.95 8.69
C ASN A 24 -10.32 -9.03 9.62
N GLY A 25 -9.28 -8.22 9.44
CA GLY A 25 -8.09 -8.45 10.26
C GLY A 25 -6.88 -7.60 9.95
N ILE A 26 -5.76 -7.99 10.57
CA ILE A 26 -4.46 -7.35 10.39
C ILE A 26 -3.48 -8.38 9.84
N VAL A 27 -2.84 -8.08 8.73
CA VAL A 27 -1.82 -8.91 8.11
C VAL A 27 -0.49 -8.19 8.21
N LEU A 28 0.51 -8.82 8.80
CA LEU A 28 1.87 -8.31 8.90
C LEU A 28 2.83 -9.31 8.26
N GLY A 29 3.63 -8.83 7.30
CA GLY A 29 4.76 -9.59 6.76
C GLY A 29 6.06 -8.82 6.89
N TYR A 30 7.10 -9.50 7.35
CA TYR A 30 8.45 -8.98 7.48
C TYR A 30 9.43 -9.78 6.65
N GLY A 31 10.29 -9.11 5.87
CA GLY A 31 11.34 -9.73 5.07
C GLY A 31 11.13 -9.53 3.58
N ASN A 32 11.59 -10.50 2.78
CA ASN A 32 11.54 -10.40 1.33
C ASN A 32 10.37 -11.20 0.77
N GLY A 33 9.37 -10.56 0.17
CA GLY A 33 8.19 -11.33 -0.20
C GLY A 33 6.98 -10.56 -0.68
N ILE A 34 5.85 -11.25 -0.69
CA ILE A 34 4.56 -10.69 -1.08
C ILE A 34 3.57 -10.84 0.08
N VAL A 35 2.93 -9.74 0.47
CA VAL A 35 1.87 -9.72 1.47
C VAL A 35 0.57 -9.33 0.80
N LEU A 36 -0.42 -10.22 0.81
CA LEU A 36 -1.75 -9.98 0.27
C LEU A 36 -2.80 -10.08 1.38
N GLY A 37 -3.65 -9.06 1.48
CA GLY A 37 -4.84 -9.07 2.31
C GLY A 37 -6.10 -8.72 1.53
N TYR A 38 -7.17 -9.49 1.73
CA TYR A 38 -8.49 -9.29 1.16
C TYR A 38 -9.52 -9.13 2.27
N GLY A 39 -10.34 -8.07 2.22
CA GLY A 39 -11.45 -7.84 3.13
C GLY A 39 -11.41 -6.48 3.82
N ILE A 40 -11.80 -6.44 5.10
CA ILE A 40 -11.80 -5.21 5.89
C ILE A 40 -10.65 -5.25 6.89
N GLY A 41 -9.67 -4.37 6.77
CA GLY A 41 -8.53 -4.51 7.66
C GLY A 41 -7.30 -3.69 7.36
N ILE A 42 -6.18 -4.17 7.87
CA ILE A 42 -4.89 -3.50 7.78
C ILE A 42 -3.87 -4.49 7.21
N VAL A 43 -3.15 -4.11 6.15
CA VAL A 43 -2.09 -4.91 5.54
C VAL A 43 -0.77 -4.16 5.66
N LEU A 44 0.19 -4.70 6.41
CA LEU A 44 1.53 -4.17 6.57
C LEU A 44 2.55 -5.11 5.96
N GLY A 45 3.46 -4.56 5.16
CA GLY A 45 4.69 -5.23 4.74
C GLY A 45 5.92 -4.41 5.07
N TYR A 46 6.94 -5.08 5.61
CA TYR A 46 8.25 -4.50 5.90
C TYR A 46 9.33 -5.30 5.17
N GLY A 47 10.20 -4.61 4.42
CA GLY A 47 11.36 -5.22 3.75
C GLY A 47 11.36 -4.99 2.24
N ILE A 48 11.79 -6.00 1.49
CA ILE A 48 11.86 -5.92 0.02
C ILE A 48 10.71 -6.73 -0.57
N GLY A 49 9.75 -6.09 -1.25
CA GLY A 49 8.60 -6.86 -1.69
C GLY A 49 7.41 -6.12 -2.22
N ILE A 50 6.30 -6.84 -2.29
CA ILE A 50 5.02 -6.33 -2.78
C ILE A 50 3.98 -6.45 -1.67
N VAL A 51 3.30 -5.35 -1.36
CA VAL A 51 2.19 -5.30 -0.41
C VAL A 51 0.91 -4.98 -1.19
N LEU A 52 -0.06 -5.87 -1.15
CA LEU A 52 -1.36 -5.71 -1.80
C LEU A 52 -2.48 -5.80 -0.77
N GLY A 53 -3.38 -4.81 -0.77
CA GLY A 53 -4.63 -4.87 -0.04
C GLY A 53 -5.83 -4.66 -0.94
N TYR A 54 -6.86 -5.49 -0.77
CA TYR A 54 -8.12 -5.40 -1.47
C TYR A 54 -9.27 -5.26 -0.47
N GLY A 55 -10.14 -4.28 -0.66
CA GLY A 55 -11.33 -4.06 0.15
C GLY A 55 -11.31 -2.72 0.90
N ASN A 56 -11.79 -2.73 2.14
CA ASN A 56 -11.88 -1.51 2.94
C ASN A 56 -10.78 -1.50 4.00
N GLY A 57 -9.88 -0.52 4.00
CA GLY A 57 -8.85 -0.49 5.04
C GLY A 57 -7.57 0.24 4.72
N ILE A 58 -6.49 -0.16 5.39
CA ILE A 58 -5.19 0.51 5.31
C ILE A 58 -4.15 -0.45 4.78
N VAL A 59 -3.42 -0.04 3.74
CA VAL A 59 -2.28 -0.78 3.19
C VAL A 59 -1.03 0.05 3.45
N LEU A 60 -0.06 -0.51 4.18
CA LEU A 60 1.23 0.12 4.41
C LEU A 60 2.37 -0.77 3.93
N GLY A 61 3.30 -0.20 3.18
CA GLY A 61 4.57 -0.84 2.87
C GLY A 61 5.75 0.02 3.30
N TYR A 62 6.74 -0.63 3.93
CA TYR A 62 7.99 -0.02 4.36
C TYR A 62 9.17 -0.77 3.74
N GLY A 63 10.04 -0.06 3.02
CA GLY A 63 11.27 -0.61 2.46
C GLY A 63 11.36 -0.43 0.95
N ILE A 64 11.77 -1.47 0.23
CA ILE A 64 11.98 -1.43 -1.22
C ILE A 64 10.87 -2.24 -1.90
N GLY A 65 10.10 -1.63 -2.80
CA GLY A 65 9.20 -2.39 -3.67
C GLY A 65 7.87 -1.71 -3.97
N ILE A 66 6.77 -2.46 -3.96
CA ILE A 66 5.49 -1.99 -4.50
C ILE A 66 4.40 -2.08 -3.44
N VAL A 67 3.64 -1.00 -3.26
CA VAL A 67 2.47 -0.94 -2.39
C VAL A 67 1.23 -0.65 -3.23
N LEU A 68 0.26 -1.55 -3.17
CA LEU A 68 -0.96 -1.51 -3.96
C LEU A 68 -2.17 -1.62 -3.04
N GLY A 69 -3.09 -0.66 -3.11
CA GLY A 69 -4.39 -0.74 -2.44
C GLY A 69 -5.54 -0.60 -3.44
N TYR A 70 -6.52 -1.49 -3.33
CA TYR A 70 -7.74 -1.47 -4.11
C TYR A 70 -8.96 -1.41 -3.19
N GLY A 71 -9.87 -0.47 -3.44
CA GLY A 71 -11.12 -0.32 -2.68
C GLY A 71 -11.18 1.01 -1.94
N ASN A 72 -11.76 1.01 -0.74
CA ASN A 72 -11.87 2.24 0.06
C ASN A 72 -10.84 2.27 1.18
N GLY A 73 -10.10 3.37 1.30
CA GLY A 73 -9.26 3.59 2.47
C GLY A 73 -7.93 4.25 2.15
N ILE A 74 -6.86 3.75 2.75
CA ILE A 74 -5.61 4.48 2.86
C ILE A 74 -4.45 3.60 2.37
N VAL A 75 -3.62 4.12 1.47
CA VAL A 75 -2.42 3.44 0.96
C VAL A 75 -1.19 4.29 1.29
N LEU A 76 -0.26 3.75 2.07
CA LEU A 76 1.01 4.39 2.43
C LEU A 76 2.19 3.56 1.96
N GLY A 77 3.12 4.18 1.24
CA GLY A 77 4.43 3.60 0.99
C GLY A 77 5.54 4.47 1.57
N TYR A 78 6.50 3.83 2.24
CA TYR A 78 7.71 4.44 2.77
C TYR A 78 8.94 3.73 2.21
N GLY A 79 9.86 4.47 1.59
CA GLY A 79 11.14 3.95 1.11
C GLY A 79 11.33 4.13 -0.39
N ILE A 80 11.86 3.10 -1.07
CA ILE A 80 12.17 3.14 -2.50
C ILE A 80 11.14 2.29 -3.25
N GLY A 81 10.34 2.86 -4.14
CA GLY A 81 9.31 2.04 -4.76
C GLY A 81 8.18 2.71 -5.50
N ILE A 82 7.10 1.96 -5.64
CA ILE A 82 5.89 2.38 -6.34
C ILE A 82 4.72 2.26 -5.37
N VAL A 83 3.93 3.33 -5.24
CA VAL A 83 2.71 3.37 -4.43
C VAL A 83 1.51 3.63 -5.34
N LEU A 84 0.54 2.72 -5.31
CA LEU A 84 -0.63 2.73 -6.18
C LEU A 84 -1.89 2.57 -5.34
N GLY A 85 -2.81 3.51 -5.44
CA GLY A 85 -4.15 3.37 -4.87
C GLY A 85 -5.23 3.41 -5.95
N TYR A 86 -6.20 2.51 -5.85
CA TYR A 86 -7.37 2.42 -6.72
C TYR A 86 -8.64 2.43 -5.87
N GLY A 87 -9.57 3.34 -6.17
CA GLY A 87 -10.87 3.45 -5.49
C GLY A 87 -11.04 4.78 -4.75
N ASN A 88 -11.73 4.76 -3.60
CA ASN A 88 -11.96 5.98 -2.83
C ASN A 88 -11.01 6.05 -1.63
N GLY A 89 -10.17 7.08 -1.54
CA GLY A 89 -9.19 7.05 -0.46
C GLY A 89 -8.07 8.08 -0.49
N ILE A 90 -7.06 7.80 0.31
CA ILE A 90 -5.84 8.60 0.40
C ILE A 90 -4.66 7.73 0.00
N VAL A 91 -3.85 8.23 -0.92
CA VAL A 91 -2.58 7.61 -1.32
C VAL A 91 -1.45 8.53 -0.88
N LEU A 92 -0.54 8.04 -0.06
CA LEU A 92 0.67 8.75 0.33
C LEU A 92 1.91 7.94 0.00
N GLY A 93 2.92 8.59 -0.59
CA GLY A 93 4.25 8.02 -0.71
C GLY A 93 5.33 8.92 -0.12
N TYR A 94 6.25 8.31 0.60
CA TYR A 94 7.40 8.95 1.21
C TYR A 94 8.68 8.25 0.76
N GLY A 95 9.60 8.99 0.15
CA GLY A 95 10.92 8.47 -0.27
C GLY A 95 11.17 8.61 -1.77
N ILE A 96 11.82 7.60 -2.36
CA ILE A 96 12.24 7.64 -3.77
C ILE A 96 11.29 6.80 -4.60
N GLY A 97 10.56 7.37 -5.56
CA GLY A 97 9.63 6.54 -6.32
C GLY A 97 8.51 7.20 -7.07
N ILE A 98 7.51 6.38 -7.38
CA ILE A 98 6.31 6.78 -8.12
C ILE A 98 5.10 6.65 -7.19
N VAL A 99 4.23 7.65 -7.17
CA VAL A 99 2.93 7.60 -6.47
C VAL A 99 1.82 7.92 -7.45
N LEU A 100 0.86 7.00 -7.59
CA LEU A 100 -0.34 7.18 -8.40
C LEU A 100 -1.60 6.85 -7.59
N GLY A 101 -2.66 7.62 -7.85
CA GLY A 101 -3.98 7.36 -7.30
C GLY A 101 -5.05 7.45 -8.39
N TYR A 102 -5.90 6.42 -8.46
CA TYR A 102 -6.98 6.28 -9.41
C TYR A 102 -8.32 6.20 -8.68
N GLY A 103 -9.22 7.15 -8.94
CA GLY A 103 -10.55 7.19 -8.32
C GLY A 103 -10.83 8.53 -7.66
N ASN A 104 -11.63 8.53 -6.59
CA ASN A 104 -11.91 9.75 -5.83
C ASN A 104 -11.04 9.79 -4.58
N GLY A 105 -10.22 10.82 -4.43
CA GLY A 105 -9.32 10.81 -3.30
C GLY A 105 -8.29 11.90 -3.24
N ILE A 106 -7.34 11.70 -2.34
CA ILE A 106 -6.21 12.59 -2.15
C ILE A 106 -4.95 11.80 -2.46
N VAL A 107 -4.08 12.39 -3.28
CA VAL A 107 -2.75 11.84 -3.55
C VAL A 107 -1.72 12.85 -3.05
N LEU A 108 -0.89 12.41 -2.12
CA LEU A 108 0.20 13.17 -1.53
C LEU A 108 1.51 12.41 -1.75
N SER A 109 2.59 13.13 -2.01
CA SER A 109 3.91 12.53 -2.08
C SER A 109 4.97 13.46 -1.52
N TYR A 110 6.02 12.86 -0.95
CA TYR A 110 7.18 13.56 -0.41
C TYR A 110 8.46 12.79 -0.70
N GLY A 111 9.39 13.42 -1.43
CA GLY A 111 10.71 12.86 -1.75
C GLY A 111 11.11 13.07 -3.21
N ILE A 112 11.94 12.17 -3.74
CA ILE A 112 12.49 12.26 -5.11
C ILE A 112 11.81 11.25 -6.03
N GLY A 113 11.27 11.66 -7.18
CA GLY A 113 10.73 10.73 -8.17
C GLY A 113 9.59 11.29 -8.99
N ASP A 114 9.00 10.42 -9.82
CA ASP A 114 7.94 10.79 -10.75
C ASP A 114 6.57 10.76 -10.05
N TRP A 115 6.05 11.94 -9.78
CA TRP A 115 4.76 12.15 -9.13
C TRP A 115 3.69 12.50 -10.16
N SER A 116 3.22 11.51 -10.92
CA SER A 116 2.16 11.72 -11.89
C SER A 116 0.80 11.73 -11.18
N ARG A 117 0.17 12.90 -11.14
CA ARG A 117 -1.24 13.04 -10.75
C ARG A 117 -2.13 12.52 -11.88
N THR A 118 -2.13 11.23 -12.16
CA THR A 118 -3.08 10.65 -13.11
C THR A 118 -4.38 10.34 -12.39
N CYS A 119 -5.06 11.37 -11.90
CA CYS A 119 -6.36 11.23 -11.28
C CYS A 119 -7.45 11.33 -12.34
N PHE A 120 -8.04 10.19 -12.71
CA PHE A 120 -8.98 10.11 -13.82
C PHE A 120 -10.39 10.69 -13.53
N LYS A 121 -10.75 11.07 -12.29
CA LYS A 121 -12.11 11.60 -11.99
C LYS A 121 -12.25 12.76 -10.99
N LYS A 122 -11.56 12.80 -9.84
CA LYS A 122 -11.55 13.96 -8.90
C LYS A 122 -10.51 13.77 -7.78
N CYS A 123 -9.44 14.55 -7.80
CA CYS A 123 -8.47 14.56 -6.70
C CYS A 123 -8.12 15.97 -6.24
N SER A 124 -8.21 16.21 -4.94
CA SER A 124 -7.70 17.40 -4.26
C SER A 124 -6.24 17.14 -3.89
N GLY A 125 -5.30 17.39 -4.81
CA GLY A 125 -3.87 17.13 -4.57
C GLY A 125 -3.12 18.37 -4.11
N VAL A 126 -2.57 18.34 -2.89
CA VAL A 126 -1.58 19.32 -2.42
C VAL A 126 -0.19 18.84 -2.84
N LYS A 127 0.51 19.63 -3.66
CA LYS A 127 1.89 19.36 -4.06
C LYS A 127 2.81 19.94 -2.97
N LEU A 128 3.24 19.14 -2.01
CA LEU A 128 4.28 19.54 -1.05
C LEU A 128 5.66 19.39 -1.72
N SER A 129 5.96 20.44 -2.51
CA SER A 129 7.24 20.91 -3.05
C SER A 129 8.26 19.92 -3.63
N LYS A 130 8.51 20.15 -4.92
CA LYS A 130 9.84 20.35 -5.54
C LYS A 130 10.96 20.56 -4.49
N VAL A 131 11.87 19.60 -4.41
CA VAL A 131 13.25 19.84 -3.97
C VAL A 131 14.08 19.70 -5.24
N THR A 132 14.59 20.83 -5.72
CA THR A 132 15.72 20.88 -6.68
C THR A 132 16.96 20.28 -6.05
#